data_AF-A0AAJ0FRX8-F1
#
_entry.id   AF-A0AAJ0FRX8-F1
#
_cell.length_a   1.000
_cell.length_b   1.000
_cell.length_c   1.000
_cell.angle_alpha   90.00
_cell.angle_beta   90.00
_cell.angle_gamma   90.00
#
_symmetry.space_group_name_H-M   'P 1'
#
loop_
_entity.id
_entity.type
_entity.pdbx_description
1 polymer ?
#
loop_
_entity_poly.entity_id
_entity_poly.type
_entity_poly.pdbx_seq_one_letter_code
_entity_poly.pdbx_strand_id
1 'polypeptide(L)' 'MIPSLGLVVKYGANVTATETQTQMMVLRRLQGTVPVPEVFGYTEDGGQRFVYMS' A
#
# COMPACT_ATOMS: atom_id res chain seq x y z
N MET A 1 -7.65 4.51 8.28
CA MET A 1 -8.53 4.54 7.09
C MET A 1 -8.85 6.00 6.80
N ILE A 2 -8.90 6.40 5.53
CA ILE A 2 -9.35 7.72 5.06
C ILE A 2 -10.65 7.46 4.27
N PRO A 3 -11.82 7.44 4.95
CA PRO A 3 -13.06 6.94 4.35
C PRO A 3 -13.55 7.77 3.16
N SER A 4 -13.34 9.09 3.19
CA SER A 4 -13.73 10.00 2.09
C SER A 4 -13.02 9.71 0.77
N LEU A 5 -11.88 9.02 0.81
CA LEU A 5 -11.11 8.60 -0.36
C LEU A 5 -11.22 7.09 -0.63
N GLY A 6 -11.90 6.34 0.25
CA GLY A 6 -11.92 4.88 0.18
C GLY A 6 -10.55 4.24 0.37
N LEU A 7 -9.66 4.85 1.16
CA LEU A 7 -8.28 4.36 1.34
C LEU A 7 -8.04 3.78 2.74
N VAL A 8 -7.26 2.71 2.80
CA VAL A 8 -6.62 2.19 4.00
C VAL A 8 -5.15 2.64 4.00
N VAL A 9 -4.60 2.86 5.20
CA VAL A 9 -3.19 3.20 5.38
C VAL A 9 -2.54 2.12 6.20
N LYS A 10 -1.55 1.43 5.64
CA LYS A 10 -0.62 0.61 6.42
C LYS A 10 0.54 1.50 6.85
N TYR A 11 0.89 1.47 8.13
CA TYR A 11 1.97 2.31 8.65
C TYR A 11 2.79 1.61 9.73
N GLY A 12 4.04 2.05 9.88
CA GLY A 12 4.95 1.56 10.92
C GLY A 12 6.42 1.75 10.55
N ALA A 13 7.30 1.70 11.57
CA ALA A 13 8.75 1.80 11.39
C ALA A 13 9.34 0.68 10.51
N ASN A 14 8.65 -0.48 10.46
CA ASN A 14 9.10 -1.67 9.73
C ASN A 14 8.45 -1.83 8.36
N VAL A 15 7.57 -0.91 7.96
CA VAL A 15 7.10 -0.86 6.56
C VAL A 15 8.30 -0.55 5.68
N THR A 16 8.36 -1.15 4.49
CA THR A 16 9.50 -0.99 3.58
C THR A 16 9.04 -0.68 2.16
N ALA A 17 9.91 -0.04 1.37
CA ALA A 17 9.67 0.16 -0.05
C ALA A 17 9.52 -1.18 -0.80
N THR A 18 10.25 -2.22 -0.37
CA THR A 18 10.14 -3.59 -0.92
C THR A 18 8.74 -4.15 -0.76
N GLU A 19 8.10 -3.91 0.39
CA GLU A 19 6.72 -4.34 0.62
C GLU A 19 5.75 -3.68 -0.37
N THR A 20 5.87 -2.36 -0.55
CA THR A 20 5.06 -1.60 -1.53
C THR A 20 5.25 -2.13 -2.95
N GLN A 21 6.50 -2.34 -3.38
CA GLN A 21 6.80 -2.87 -4.71
C GLN A 21 6.29 -4.31 -4.89
N THR A 22 6.38 -5.13 -3.84
CA THR A 22 5.86 -6.51 -3.84
C THR A 22 4.35 -6.51 -4.01
N GLN A 23 3.63 -5.63 -3.32
CA GLN A 23 2.18 -5.53 -3.47
C GLN A 23 1.76 -5.09 -4.87
N MET A 24 2.46 -4.11 -5.47
CA MET A 24 2.25 -3.73 -6.87
C MET A 24 2.53 -4.90 -7.83
N MET A 25 3.56 -5.71 -7.54
CA MET A 25 3.89 -6.90 -8.32
C MET A 25 2.81 -7.99 -8.21
N VAL A 26 2.26 -8.21 -7.02
CA VAL A 26 1.15 -9.16 -6.78
C VAL A 26 -0.10 -8.72 -7.53
N LEU A 27 -0.50 -7.44 -7.42
CA LEU A 27 -1.64 -6.89 -8.18
C LEU A 27 -1.47 -7.13 -9.69
N ARG A 28 -0.28 -6.80 -10.23
CA ARG A 28 0.03 -6.97 -11.67
C ARG A 28 0.07 -8.42 -12.12
N ARG A 29 0.43 -9.37 -11.25
CA ARG A 29 0.49 -10.80 -11.58
C ARG A 29 -0.87 -11.48 -11.46
N LEU A 30 -1.69 -11.08 -10.49
CA LEU A 30 -2.99 -11.70 -10.27
C LEU A 30 -4.08 -11.12 -11.17
N GLN A 31 -3.93 -9.90 -11.70
CA GLN A 31 -4.77 -9.31 -12.77
C GLN A 31 -6.28 -9.55 -12.60
N GLY A 32 -6.80 -9.37 -11.39
CA GLY A 32 -8.24 -9.54 -11.12
C GLY A 32 -8.69 -10.99 -10.88
N THR A 33 -7.78 -11.97 -10.86
CA THR A 33 -8.06 -13.35 -10.40
C THR A 33 -8.55 -13.35 -8.95
N VAL A 34 -8.00 -12.47 -8.12
CA VAL A 34 -8.50 -12.14 -6.77
C VAL A 34 -8.39 -10.64 -6.54
N PRO A 35 -9.21 -10.05 -5.66
CA PRO A 35 -9.06 -8.65 -5.25
C PRO A 35 -7.71 -8.44 -4.55
N VAL A 36 -6.94 -7.46 -5.02
CA VAL A 36 -5.69 -7.01 -4.39
C VAL A 36 -5.76 -5.49 -4.26
N PRO A 37 -5.48 -4.91 -3.07
CA PRO A 37 -5.46 -3.46 -2.91
C PRO A 37 -4.42 -2.80 -3.82
N GLU A 38 -4.84 -1.76 -4.54
CA GLU A 38 -3.95 -0.91 -5.33
C GLU A 38 -3.17 0.02 -4.41
N VAL A 39 -1.88 0.25 -4.71
CA VAL A 39 -1.05 1.23 -3.99
C VAL A 39 -1.16 2.58 -4.69
N PHE A 40 -1.61 3.59 -3.95
CA PHE A 40 -1.69 4.97 -4.42
C PHE A 40 -0.47 5.81 -4.04
N GLY A 41 0.22 5.46 -2.96
CA GLY A 41 1.38 6.23 -2.51
C GLY A 41 2.16 5.58 -1.38
N TYR A 42 3.40 6.02 -1.27
CA TYR A 42 4.33 5.69 -0.19
C TYR A 42 4.99 6.98 0.29
N THR A 43 5.10 7.17 1.60
CA THR A 43 5.87 8.27 2.18
C THR A 43 6.54 7.86 3.48
N GLU A 44 7.58 8.59 3.87
CA GLU A 44 8.25 8.48 5.16
C GLU A 44 8.08 9.81 5.92
N ASP A 45 7.69 9.72 7.19
CA ASP A 45 7.57 10.88 8.08
C ASP A 45 7.87 10.43 9.53
N GLY A 46 8.72 11.18 10.24
CA GLY A 46 9.06 10.90 11.64
C GLY A 46 9.61 9.49 11.91
N GLY A 47 10.32 8.88 10.96
CA GLY A 47 10.82 7.50 11.06
C GLY A 47 9.74 6.42 10.94
N GLN A 48 8.51 6.81 10.61
CA GLN A 48 7.43 5.92 10.21
C GLN A 48 7.27 5.98 8.70
N ARG A 49 6.84 4.86 8.11
CA ARG A 49 6.45 4.82 6.70
C ARG A 49 4.99 4.50 6.58
N PHE A 50 4.40 4.99 5.49
CA PHE A 50 2.97 4.92 5.22
C PHE A 50 2.77 4.42 3.80
N VAL A 51 1.87 3.46 3.62
CA VAL A 51 1.40 2.97 2.32
C VAL A 51 -0.08 3.23 2.24
N TYR A 52 -0.49 4.02 1.25
CA TYR A 52 -1.89 4.34 0.97
C TYR A 52 -2.41 3.36 -0.08
N MET A 53 -3.50 2.66 0.24
CA MET A 53 -4.06 1.61 -0.61
C MET A 53 -5.60 1.61 -0.60
N SER A 54 -6.24 1.07 -1.65
CA SER A 54 -7.71 0.90 -1.73
C SER A 54 -8.22 -0.16 -0.75
#